data_AF-H1S460-F1
#
_entry.id   AF-H1S460-F1
#
_cell.length_a   1.000
_cell.length_b   1.000
_cell.length_c   1.000
_cell.angle_alpha   90.00
_cell.angle_beta   90.00
_cell.angle_gamma   90.00
#
_symmetry.space_group_name_H-M   'P 1'
#
loop_
_entity.id
_entity.type
_entity.pdbx_description
1 polymer ?
#
loop_
_entity_poly.entity_id
_entity_poly.type
_entity_poly.pdbx_seq_one_letter_code
_entity_poly.pdbx_strand_id
1 'polypeptide(L)' 'MSKTTRKQYLKALNRHLKKASAGRFDTVFVCYPLGTKPKNATGVTASAPADAQILAVMDAVQARVFAKYEGSAKHG' A
#
# COMPACT_ATOMS: atom_id res chain seq x y z
N MET A 1 -11.83 7.08 6.19
CA MET A 1 -10.54 7.81 6.03
C MET A 1 -10.75 9.09 5.23
N SER A 2 -10.25 10.23 5.71
CA SER A 2 -10.23 11.48 4.94
C SER A 2 -9.30 11.38 3.72
N LYS A 3 -9.43 12.28 2.73
CA LYS A 3 -8.54 12.35 1.56
C LYS A 3 -7.06 12.51 1.97
N THR A 4 -6.80 13.29 3.04
CA THR A 4 -5.45 13.54 3.56
C THR A 4 -4.88 12.30 4.23
N THR A 5 -5.66 11.64 5.10
CA THR A 5 -5.26 10.38 5.75
C THR A 5 -5.00 9.28 4.74
N ARG A 6 -5.83 9.17 3.69
CA ARG A 6 -5.64 8.21 2.60
C ARG A 6 -4.34 8.47 1.82
N LYS A 7 -4.03 9.73 1.49
CA LYS A 7 -2.78 10.10 0.81
C LYS A 7 -1.56 9.73 1.66
N GLN A 8 -1.62 9.98 2.97
CA GLN A 8 -0.56 9.60 3.90
C GLN A 8 -0.42 8.08 4.03
N TYR A 9 -1.54 7.37 4.13
CA TYR A 9 -1.62 5.91 4.14
C TYR A 9 -0.93 5.32 2.90
N LEU A 10 -1.31 5.74 1.69
CA LEU A 10 -0.72 5.23 0.44
C LEU A 10 0.77 5.58 0.31
N LYS A 11 1.20 6.76 0.77
CA LYS A 11 2.62 7.14 0.79
C LYS A 11 3.41 6.26 1.76
N ALA A 12 2.89 6.00 2.94
CA ALA A 12 3.51 5.09 3.91
C ALA A 12 3.56 3.67 3.36
N LEU A 13 2.46 3.19 2.77
CA LEU A 13 2.36 1.87 2.18
C LEU A 13 3.44 1.65 1.11
N ASN A 14 3.53 2.56 0.13
CA ASN A 14 4.57 2.50 -0.91
C ASN A 14 6.00 2.56 -0.33
N ARG A 15 6.24 3.35 0.71
CA ARG A 15 7.57 3.41 1.36
C ARG A 15 7.92 2.10 2.05
N HIS A 16 6.97 1.50 2.77
CA HIS A 16 7.18 0.23 3.47
C HIS A 16 7.35 -0.92 2.48
N LEU A 17 6.58 -0.93 1.38
CA LEU A 17 6.74 -1.92 0.31
C LEU A 17 8.10 -1.80 -0.38
N LYS A 18 8.56 -0.59 -0.71
CA LYS A 18 9.92 -0.38 -1.22
C LYS A 18 11.02 -0.83 -0.26
N LYS A 19 10.81 -0.65 1.06
CA LYS A 19 11.77 -1.10 2.08
C LYS A 19 11.75 -2.63 2.22
N ALA A 20 10.57 -3.24 2.22
CA ALA A 20 10.41 -4.69 2.30
C ALA A 20 10.92 -5.38 1.04
N SER A 21 10.79 -4.74 -0.12
CA SER A 21 11.32 -5.23 -1.37
C SER A 21 12.82 -5.05 -1.48
N ALA A 22 13.43 -4.00 -0.91
CA ALA A 22 14.88 -3.75 -0.92
C ALA A 22 15.57 -3.96 -2.30
N GLY A 23 14.83 -3.76 -3.40
CA GLY A 23 15.30 -4.03 -4.77
C GLY A 23 15.27 -5.50 -5.22
N ARG A 24 14.80 -6.43 -4.38
CA ARG A 24 14.65 -7.87 -4.69
C ARG A 24 13.46 -8.20 -5.60
N PHE A 25 12.52 -7.28 -5.71
CA PHE A 25 11.34 -7.48 -6.55
C PHE A 25 11.39 -6.49 -7.72
N ASP A 26 11.41 -7.01 -8.94
CA ASP A 26 11.26 -6.21 -10.18
C ASP A 26 9.86 -5.59 -10.32
N THR A 27 8.93 -5.92 -9.42
CA THR A 27 7.56 -5.44 -9.45
C THR A 27 7.46 -3.98 -8.99
N VAL A 28 6.90 -3.12 -9.84
CA VAL A 28 6.56 -1.74 -9.48
C VAL A 28 5.24 -1.74 -8.72
N PHE A 29 5.22 -1.10 -7.55
CA PHE A 29 4.01 -0.95 -6.74
C PHE A 29 3.17 0.23 -7.25
N VAL A 30 1.89 -0.02 -7.53
CA VAL A 30 0.96 0.91 -8.16
C VAL A 30 -0.35 1.01 -7.38
N CYS A 31 -1.09 2.11 -7.53
CA CYS A 31 -2.37 2.30 -6.84
C CYS A 31 -3.41 1.26 -7.30
N TYR A 32 -4.20 0.74 -6.37
CA TYR A 32 -5.34 -0.14 -6.62
C TYR A 32 -6.68 0.61 -6.45
N PRO A 33 -7.66 0.43 -7.36
CA PRO A 33 -7.57 -0.30 -8.63
C PRO A 33 -6.53 0.29 -9.59
N LEU A 34 -5.96 -0.53 -10.48
CA LEU A 34 -4.93 -0.07 -11.43
C LEU A 34 -5.41 1.18 -12.21
N GLY A 35 -4.51 2.16 -12.38
CA GLY A 35 -4.85 3.44 -13.02
C GLY A 35 -5.61 4.43 -12.13
N THR A 36 -5.98 4.04 -10.90
CA THR A 36 -6.67 4.92 -9.97
C THR A 36 -5.75 6.01 -9.44
N LYS A 37 -6.19 7.26 -9.50
CA LYS A 37 -5.48 8.39 -8.88
C LYS A 37 -5.34 8.13 -7.37
N PRO A 38 -4.23 8.49 -6.72
CA PRO A 38 -4.02 8.24 -5.28
C PRO A 38 -5.16 8.73 -4.37
N LYS A 39 -5.89 9.78 -4.76
CA LYS A 39 -7.07 10.27 -4.01
C LYS A 39 -8.23 9.27 -3.95
N ASN A 40 -8.36 8.39 -4.93
CA ASN A 40 -9.44 7.42 -5.08
C ASN A 40 -8.98 5.99 -4.82
N ALA A 41 -7.68 5.75 -4.69
CA ALA A 41 -7.12 4.43 -4.49
C ALA A 41 -7.43 3.88 -3.10
N THR A 42 -7.71 2.59 -3.02
CA THR A 42 -8.04 1.88 -1.78
C THR A 42 -6.85 1.08 -1.24
N GLY A 43 -5.84 0.82 -2.08
CA GLY A 43 -4.64 0.10 -1.70
C GLY A 43 -3.52 0.24 -2.73
N VAL A 44 -2.51 -0.62 -2.62
CA VAL A 44 -1.40 -0.71 -3.56
C VAL A 44 -1.31 -2.17 -4.03
N THR A 45 -1.17 -2.36 -5.34
CA THR A 45 -0.98 -3.66 -5.98
C THR A 45 0.33 -3.70 -6.78
N ALA A 46 0.72 -4.85 -7.31
CA ALA A 46 1.88 -5.01 -8.18
C ALA A 46 1.49 -4.69 -9.63
N SER A 47 2.39 -4.08 -10.39
CA SER A 47 2.19 -3.74 -11.81
C SER A 47 2.25 -4.95 -12.74
N ALA A 48 2.80 -6.07 -12.27
CA ALA A 48 3.03 -7.30 -13.01
C ALA A 48 2.61 -8.50 -12.13
N PRO A 49 2.46 -9.71 -12.69
CA PRO A 49 2.26 -10.92 -11.92
C PRO A 49 3.38 -11.04 -10.87
N ALA A 50 2.99 -10.95 -9.61
CA ALA A 50 3.90 -11.05 -8.48
C ALA A 50 3.86 -12.47 -7.94
N ASP A 51 5.03 -13.01 -7.58
CA ASP A 51 5.12 -14.31 -6.92
C ASP A 51 4.30 -14.32 -5.60
N ALA A 52 3.81 -15.48 -5.19
CA ALA A 52 3.01 -15.66 -3.98
C ALA A 52 3.73 -15.12 -2.73
N GLN A 53 5.06 -15.23 -2.67
CA GLN A 53 5.86 -14.65 -1.59
C GLN A 53 5.78 -13.11 -1.58
N ILE A 54 5.79 -12.48 -2.75
CA ILE A 54 5.67 -11.01 -2.89
C ILE A 54 4.27 -10.58 -2.47
N LEU A 55 3.24 -11.30 -2.90
CA LEU A 55 1.86 -11.03 -2.53
C LEU A 55 1.65 -11.13 -1.00
N ALA A 56 2.24 -12.14 -0.35
CA ALA A 56 2.17 -12.29 1.10
C ALA A 56 2.86 -11.13 1.85
N VAL A 57 4.03 -10.69 1.37
CA VAL A 57 4.71 -9.50 1.93
C VAL A 57 3.87 -8.24 1.73
N MET A 58 3.24 -8.09 0.56
CA MET A 58 2.38 -6.96 0.26
C MET A 58 1.18 -6.91 1.19
N ASP A 59 0.50 -8.03 1.39
CA ASP A 59 -0.68 -8.12 2.24
C ASP A 59 -0.32 -7.84 3.71
N ALA A 60 0.78 -8.42 4.21
CA ALA A 60 1.27 -8.16 5.57
C ALA A 60 1.63 -6.68 5.79
N VAL A 61 2.29 -6.05 4.81
CA VAL A 61 2.61 -4.61 4.88
C VAL A 61 1.34 -3.77 4.78
N GLN A 62 0.39 -4.15 3.93
CA GLN A 62 -0.88 -3.46 3.78
C GLN A 62 -1.69 -3.51 5.07
N ALA A 63 -1.84 -4.69 5.69
CA ALA A 63 -2.51 -4.87 6.97
C ALA A 63 -1.85 -4.05 8.09
N ARG A 64 -0.51 -4.09 8.21
CA ARG A 64 0.23 -3.34 9.23
C ARG A 64 0.07 -1.84 9.09
N VAL A 65 0.19 -1.33 7.87
CA VAL A 65 0.04 0.11 7.61
C VAL A 65 -1.42 0.50 7.78
N PHE A 66 -2.37 -0.31 7.31
CA PHE A 66 -3.79 -0.04 7.45
C PHE A 66 -4.21 0.07 8.92
N ALA A 67 -3.81 -0.88 9.77
CA ALA A 67 -4.11 -0.84 11.21
C ALA A 67 -3.63 0.48 11.88
N LYS A 68 -2.46 0.99 11.48
CA LYS A 68 -1.92 2.27 11.99
C LYS A 68 -2.79 3.46 11.59
N TYR A 69 -3.38 3.45 10.39
CA TYR A 69 -4.18 4.55 9.87
C TYR A 69 -5.69 4.40 10.16
N GLU A 70 -6.17 3.17 10.37
CA GLU A 70 -7.53 2.88 10.82
C GLU A 70 -7.71 3.24 12.31
N GLY A 71 -6.74 2.91 13.16
CA GLY A 71 -6.73 3.35 14.57
C GLY A 71 -6.70 4.88 14.72
N SER A 72 -6.09 5.58 13.77
CA SER A 72 -6.11 7.05 13.68
C SER A 72 -7.45 7.61 13.19
N ALA A 73 -8.32 6.82 12.57
CA ALA A 73 -9.63 7.26 12.08
C ALA A 73 -10.74 7.15 13.14
N LYS A 74 -10.50 6.44 14.25
CA LYS A 74 -11.46 6.28 15.36
C LYS A 74 -11.35 7.35 16.46
N HIS A 75 -10.46 8.34 16.30
CA HIS A 75 -10.23 9.42 17.27
C HIS A 75 -10.43 10.82 16.66
N GLY A 76 -11.29 10.96 15.65
CA GLY A 76 -11.64 12.25 15.05
C GLY A 76 -13.13 12.50 15.12
#